data_AF-A0A9Q0E8A7-F1
#
_entry.id   AF-A0A9Q0E8A7-F1
#
_cell.length_a   1.000
_cell.length_b   1.000
_cell.length_c   1.000
_cell.angle_alpha   90.00
_cell.angle_beta   90.00
_cell.angle_gamma   90.00
#
_symmetry.space_group_name_H-M   'P 1'
#
loop_
_entity.id
_entity.type
_entity.pdbx_description
1 polymer ?
#
loop_
_entity_poly.entity_id
_entity_poly.type
_entity_poly.pdbx_seq_one_letter_code
_entity_poly.pdbx_strand_id
1 'polypeptide(L)'
;MIESLKNDIFGKIDASAANLCSEILSVRQELKSSVEPLQRAVEAHEAMMRDLEQAATDHSLRIDELEATVGMLTSQVKRLDDKCEDLEGRSLRNNIRVMGIPKGLEGPRDTDFVPQLLRDLLKLDEKPLLDRAHRTLRERPGEGTPPRPFVVRVHFFHIRSQILQRAGKSSSLLYNGKRISIFPDYTSSVAKK
;
A
#
# COMPACT_ATOMS: atom_id res chain seq x y z
N MET A 1 80.37 41.96 -54.90
CA MET A 1 78.89 42.06 -54.95
C MET A 1 78.22 40.73 -54.63
N ILE A 2 78.56 39.64 -55.33
CA ILE A 2 77.98 38.29 -55.07
C ILE A 2 78.25 37.80 -53.64
N GLU A 3 79.46 38.01 -53.11
CA GLU A 3 79.86 37.53 -51.79
C GLU A 3 79.15 38.26 -50.63
N SER A 4 78.91 39.57 -50.79
CA SER A 4 78.09 40.36 -49.87
C SER A 4 76.62 39.92 -49.90
N LEU A 5 76.05 39.69 -51.09
CA LEU A 5 74.69 39.19 -51.23
C LEU A 5 74.52 37.80 -50.59
N LYS A 6 75.54 36.95 -50.76
CA LYS A 6 75.59 35.61 -50.18
C LYS A 6 75.58 35.68 -48.65
N ASN A 7 76.40 36.54 -48.06
CA ASN A 7 76.46 36.72 -46.60
C ASN A 7 75.16 37.29 -46.02
N ASP A 8 74.52 38.24 -46.70
CA ASP A 8 73.22 38.77 -46.28
C ASP A 8 72.09 37.73 -46.34
N ILE A 9 72.10 36.86 -47.36
CA ILE A 9 71.14 35.75 -47.47
C ILE A 9 71.36 34.75 -46.35
N PHE A 10 72.60 34.33 -46.08
CA PHE A 10 72.90 33.44 -44.97
C PHE A 10 72.51 34.04 -43.62
N GLY A 11 72.82 35.33 -43.38
CA GLY A 11 72.42 36.01 -42.15
C GLY A 11 70.90 36.10 -41.97
N LYS A 12 70.13 36.33 -43.05
CA LYS A 12 68.66 36.32 -43.01
C LYS A 12 68.10 34.91 -42.78
N ILE A 13 68.70 33.89 -43.36
CA ILE A 13 68.32 32.50 -43.14
C ILE A 13 68.57 32.12 -41.68
N ASP A 14 69.73 32.46 -41.12
CA ASP A 14 70.08 32.17 -39.72
C ASP A 14 69.17 32.92 -38.74
N ALA A 15 68.85 34.19 -39.01
CA ALA A 15 67.91 34.96 -38.21
C ALA A 15 66.49 34.39 -38.27
N SER A 16 66.03 33.98 -39.47
CA SER A 16 64.73 33.32 -39.64
C SER A 16 64.68 31.97 -38.93
N ALA A 17 65.73 31.17 -39.03
CA ALA A 17 65.86 29.89 -38.33
C ALA A 17 65.85 30.07 -36.81
N ALA A 18 66.56 31.07 -36.28
CA ALA A 18 66.56 31.39 -34.86
C ALA A 18 65.17 31.83 -34.37
N ASN A 19 64.46 32.66 -35.13
CA ASN A 19 63.10 33.07 -34.80
C ASN A 19 62.13 31.88 -34.79
N LEU A 20 62.18 31.02 -35.81
CA LEU A 20 61.36 29.80 -35.86
C LEU A 20 61.66 28.85 -34.69
N CYS A 21 62.94 28.68 -34.33
CA CYS A 21 63.32 27.88 -33.16
C CYS A 21 62.74 28.48 -31.86
N SER A 22 62.75 29.80 -31.71
CA SER A 22 62.14 30.48 -30.56
C SER A 22 60.63 30.29 -30.50
N GLU A 23 59.92 30.44 -31.62
CA GLU A 23 58.47 30.21 -31.70
C GLU A 23 58.11 28.76 -31.40
N ILE A 24 58.86 27.79 -31.95
CA ILE A 24 58.67 26.36 -31.67
C ILE A 24 58.86 26.06 -30.18
N LEU A 25 59.86 26.67 -29.53
CA LEU A 25 60.07 26.49 -28.09
C LEU A 25 58.93 27.11 -27.27
N SER A 26 58.41 28.28 -27.66
CA SER A 26 57.26 28.91 -27.01
C SER A 26 56.02 28.02 -27.10
N VAL A 27 55.67 27.57 -28.31
CA VAL A 27 54.51 26.70 -28.54
C VAL A 27 54.66 25.37 -27.79
N ARG A 28 55.86 24.79 -27.75
CA ARG A 28 56.11 23.57 -26.95
C ARG A 28 55.89 23.80 -25.46
N GLN A 29 56.30 24.95 -24.93
CA GLN A 29 56.11 25.27 -23.52
C GLN A 29 54.64 25.53 -23.19
N GLU A 30 53.93 26.29 -24.03
CA GLU A 30 52.50 26.53 -23.91
C GLU A 30 51.70 25.22 -23.98
N LEU A 31 52.01 24.37 -24.96
CA LEU A 31 51.39 23.05 -25.10
C LEU A 31 51.63 22.18 -23.85
N LYS A 32 52.87 22.13 -23.36
CA LYS A 32 53.20 21.40 -22.14
C LYS A 32 52.39 21.90 -20.94
N SER A 33 52.29 23.23 -20.78
CA SER A 33 51.53 23.85 -19.69
C SER A 33 50.03 23.58 -19.76
N SER A 34 49.48 23.32 -20.95
CA SER A 34 48.07 22.97 -21.17
C SER A 34 47.79 21.47 -21.02
N VAL A 35 48.73 20.61 -21.46
CA VAL A 35 48.57 19.15 -21.42
C VAL A 35 48.68 18.59 -20.00
N GLU A 36 49.58 19.10 -19.16
CA GLU A 36 49.76 18.58 -17.78
C GLU A 36 48.51 18.74 -16.89
N PRO A 37 47.78 19.88 -16.90
CA PRO A 37 46.48 19.99 -16.22
C PRO A 37 45.42 19.04 -16.77
N LEU A 38 45.37 18.86 -18.10
CA LEU A 38 44.41 17.95 -18.73
C LEU A 38 44.67 16.49 -18.33
N GLN A 39 45.93 16.06 -18.28
CA GLN A 39 46.28 14.72 -17.79
C GLN A 39 45.82 14.51 -16.35
N ARG A 40 46.07 15.47 -15.46
CA ARG A 40 45.59 15.41 -14.07
C ARG A 40 44.07 15.38 -13.96
N ALA A 41 43.37 16.15 -14.80
CA ALA A 41 41.91 16.14 -14.84
C ALA A 41 41.36 14.79 -15.32
N VAL A 42 41.99 14.18 -16.34
CA VAL A 42 41.63 12.84 -16.82
C VAL A 42 41.84 11.78 -15.73
N GLU A 43 42.98 11.78 -15.05
CA GLU A 43 43.25 10.85 -13.94
C GLU A 43 42.23 11.02 -12.79
N ALA A 44 41.89 12.26 -12.44
CA ALA A 44 40.87 12.55 -11.43
C ALA A 44 39.48 12.08 -11.86
N HIS A 45 39.11 12.27 -13.13
CA HIS A 45 37.85 11.78 -13.66
C HIS A 45 37.80 10.25 -13.72
N GLU A 46 38.90 9.58 -14.08
CA GLU A 46 38.98 8.11 -14.04
C GLU A 46 38.80 7.56 -12.63
N ALA A 47 39.38 8.22 -11.62
CA ALA A 47 39.16 7.86 -10.22
C ALA A 47 37.68 8.02 -9.83
N MET A 48 37.08 9.17 -10.13
CA MET A 48 35.67 9.44 -9.83
C MET A 48 34.72 8.48 -10.57
N MET A 49 35.02 8.13 -11.82
CA MET A 49 34.23 7.16 -12.58
C MET A 49 34.26 5.78 -11.92
N ARG A 50 35.43 5.31 -11.47
CA ARG A 50 35.54 4.03 -10.75
C ARG A 50 34.73 4.03 -9.45
N ASP A 51 34.78 5.11 -8.68
CA ASP A 51 34.02 5.23 -7.43
C ASP A 51 32.51 5.21 -7.70
N LEU A 52 32.05 5.89 -8.76
CA LEU A 52 30.66 5.88 -9.18
C LEU A 52 30.20 4.50 -9.69
N GLU A 53 31.03 3.81 -10.47
CA GLU A 53 30.75 2.45 -10.94
C GLU A 53 30.60 1.46 -9.77
N GLN A 54 31.48 1.56 -8.77
CA GLN A 54 31.39 0.74 -7.56
C GLN A 54 30.12 1.06 -6.77
N ALA A 55 29.83 2.34 -6.53
CA ALA A 55 28.62 2.75 -5.83
C ALA A 55 27.34 2.32 -6.55
N ALA A 56 27.31 2.39 -7.89
CA ALA A 56 26.19 1.93 -8.70
C ALA A 56 26.00 0.41 -8.62
N THR A 57 27.09 -0.35 -8.56
CA THR A 57 27.04 -1.81 -8.36
C THR A 57 26.51 -2.14 -6.97
N ASP A 58 27.02 -1.49 -5.92
CA ASP A 58 26.58 -1.71 -4.54
C ASP A 58 25.10 -1.33 -4.36
N HIS A 59 24.64 -0.25 -5.00
CA HIS A 59 23.24 0.15 -4.99
C HIS A 59 22.36 -0.83 -5.74
N SER A 60 22.79 -1.35 -6.89
CA SER A 60 22.05 -2.40 -7.63
C SER A 60 21.85 -3.64 -6.76
N LEU A 61 22.90 -4.13 -6.11
CA LEU A 61 22.82 -5.29 -5.21
C LEU A 61 21.84 -5.05 -4.05
N ARG A 62 21.86 -3.85 -3.46
CA ARG A 62 20.95 -3.49 -2.37
C ARG A 62 19.50 -3.35 -2.84
N ILE A 63 19.28 -2.87 -4.07
CA ILE A 63 17.94 -2.82 -4.67
C ILE A 63 17.41 -4.25 -4.84
N ASP A 64 18.20 -5.18 -5.38
CA ASP A 64 17.79 -6.57 -5.56
C ASP A 64 17.41 -7.23 -4.22
N GLU A 65 18.18 -6.99 -3.15
CA GLU A 65 17.87 -7.49 -1.80
C GLU A 65 16.58 -6.89 -1.24
N LEU A 66 16.36 -5.59 -1.45
CA LEU A 66 15.13 -4.91 -1.03
C LEU A 66 13.92 -5.42 -1.80
N GLU A 67 14.03 -5.61 -3.11
CA GLU A 67 12.96 -6.16 -3.94
C GLU A 67 12.57 -7.58 -3.50
N ALA A 68 13.55 -8.43 -3.22
CA ALA A 68 13.33 -9.77 -2.69
C ALA A 68 12.60 -9.72 -1.32
N THR A 69 13.03 -8.81 -0.44
CA THR A 69 12.42 -8.62 0.88
C THR A 69 10.98 -8.12 0.75
N VAL A 70 10.72 -7.15 -0.12
CA VAL A 70 9.38 -6.62 -0.38
C VAL A 70 8.48 -7.70 -0.96
N GLY A 71 8.97 -8.54 -1.88
CA GLY A 71 8.22 -9.67 -2.42
C GLY A 71 7.82 -10.68 -1.35
N MET A 72 8.75 -11.02 -0.46
CA MET A 72 8.49 -11.89 0.69
C MET A 72 7.46 -11.29 1.64
N LEU A 73 7.64 -10.03 2.04
CA LEU A 73 6.72 -9.34 2.96
C LEU A 73 5.32 -9.20 2.37
N THR A 74 5.21 -8.86 1.09
CA THR A 74 3.91 -8.76 0.39
C THR A 74 3.17 -10.10 0.42
N SER A 75 3.90 -11.19 0.19
CA SER A 75 3.34 -12.55 0.26
C SER A 75 2.90 -12.92 1.68
N GLN A 76 3.67 -12.53 2.69
CA GLN A 76 3.33 -12.76 4.10
C GLN A 76 2.10 -11.94 4.52
N VAL A 77 2.03 -10.67 4.15
CA VAL A 77 0.89 -9.79 4.42
C VAL A 77 -0.38 -10.37 3.82
N LYS A 78 -0.34 -10.78 2.53
CA LYS A 78 -1.48 -11.42 1.88
C LYS A 78 -1.93 -12.68 2.63
N ARG A 79 -0.99 -13.55 3.01
CA ARG A 79 -1.30 -14.78 3.76
C ARG A 79 -1.93 -14.48 5.13
N LEU A 80 -1.45 -13.44 5.81
CA LEU A 80 -2.01 -13.02 7.10
C LEU A 80 -3.40 -12.42 6.94
N ASP A 81 -3.61 -11.60 5.91
CA ASP A 81 -4.91 -11.02 5.58
C ASP A 81 -5.95 -12.11 5.29
N ASP A 82 -5.62 -13.07 4.42
CA ASP A 82 -6.47 -14.23 4.12
C ASP A 82 -6.80 -15.05 5.38
N LYS A 83 -5.83 -15.21 6.30
CA LYS A 83 -6.02 -15.93 7.56
C LYS A 83 -6.90 -15.15 8.54
N CYS A 84 -6.69 -13.84 8.67
CA CYS A 84 -7.53 -12.98 9.50
C CYS A 84 -8.97 -13.00 9.00
N GLU A 85 -9.18 -12.90 7.70
CA GLU A 85 -10.49 -12.98 7.05
C GLU A 85 -11.18 -14.33 7.33
N ASP A 86 -10.48 -15.46 7.20
CA ASP A 86 -11.03 -16.78 7.54
C ASP A 86 -11.38 -16.90 9.04
N LEU A 87 -10.53 -16.39 9.92
CA LEU A 87 -10.77 -16.41 11.37
C LEU A 87 -11.97 -15.54 11.78
N GLU A 88 -12.06 -14.32 11.23
CA GLU A 88 -13.22 -13.46 11.42
C GLU A 88 -14.49 -14.12 10.87
N GLY A 89 -14.45 -14.62 9.64
CA GLY A 89 -15.55 -15.33 9.02
C GLY A 89 -16.05 -16.50 9.87
N ARG A 90 -15.14 -17.31 10.43
CA ARG A 90 -15.47 -18.41 11.36
C ARG A 90 -16.10 -17.93 12.66
N SER A 91 -15.58 -16.84 13.23
CA SER A 91 -16.11 -16.22 14.45
C SER A 91 -17.53 -15.66 14.27
N LEU A 92 -17.83 -15.17 13.06
CA LEU A 92 -19.14 -14.60 12.71
C LEU A 92 -20.18 -15.61 12.23
N ARG A 93 -19.85 -16.90 12.04
CA ARG A 93 -20.79 -17.92 11.51
C ARG A 93 -22.08 -18.06 12.31
N ASN A 94 -22.01 -17.87 13.62
CA ASN A 94 -23.16 -17.95 14.52
C ASN A 94 -23.87 -16.60 14.70
N ASN A 95 -23.35 -15.54 14.08
CA ASN A 95 -23.91 -14.21 14.20
C ASN A 95 -24.99 -13.95 13.13
N ILE A 96 -25.97 -13.14 13.53
CA ILE A 96 -26.99 -12.57 12.66
C ILE A 96 -27.10 -11.07 12.92
N ARG A 97 -27.52 -10.34 11.89
CA ARG A 97 -27.84 -8.92 11.97
C ARG A 97 -29.34 -8.73 11.89
N VAL A 98 -29.91 -8.00 12.85
CA VAL A 98 -31.34 -7.65 12.85
C VAL A 98 -31.49 -6.14 12.61
N MET A 99 -32.18 -5.80 11.52
CA MET A 99 -32.35 -4.43 11.01
C MET A 99 -33.79 -3.96 11.23
N GLY A 100 -33.97 -2.65 11.40
CA GLY A 100 -35.31 -2.04 11.42
C GLY A 100 -36.00 -1.98 12.79
N ILE A 101 -35.34 -2.46 13.86
CA ILE A 101 -35.86 -2.38 15.22
C ILE A 101 -35.83 -0.91 15.70
N PRO A 102 -36.99 -0.28 16.02
CA PRO A 102 -37.03 1.09 16.54
C PRO A 102 -36.33 1.19 17.90
N LYS A 103 -35.62 2.29 18.12
CA LYS A 103 -34.96 2.57 19.40
C LYS A 103 -36.00 2.93 20.47
N GLY A 104 -35.80 2.48 21.70
CA GLY A 104 -36.67 2.81 22.86
C GLY A 104 -37.80 1.81 23.12
N LEU A 105 -37.96 0.80 22.25
CA LEU A 105 -38.82 -0.36 22.50
C LEU A 105 -38.06 -1.50 23.19
N GLU A 106 -36.73 -1.42 23.21
CA GLU A 106 -35.90 -2.29 24.03
C GLU A 106 -36.12 -1.95 25.49
N GLY A 107 -36.59 -2.92 26.25
CA GLY A 107 -36.53 -2.85 27.70
C GLY A 107 -35.07 -2.75 28.22
N PRO A 108 -34.84 -2.92 29.52
CA PRO A 108 -33.51 -2.73 30.11
C PRO A 108 -32.45 -3.73 29.65
N ARG A 109 -32.83 -4.85 29.02
CA ARG A 109 -31.93 -5.93 28.60
C ARG A 109 -32.22 -6.40 27.17
N ASP A 110 -31.29 -6.08 26.27
CA ASP A 110 -31.31 -6.53 24.87
C ASP A 110 -31.34 -8.06 24.74
N THR A 111 -30.67 -8.76 25.66
CA THR A 111 -30.60 -10.23 25.71
C THR A 111 -31.93 -10.89 26.06
N ASP A 112 -32.89 -10.18 26.64
CA ASP A 112 -34.23 -10.71 26.92
C ASP A 112 -35.22 -10.32 25.82
N PHE A 113 -35.06 -9.11 25.28
CA PHE A 113 -35.90 -8.57 24.21
C PHE A 113 -35.70 -9.29 22.88
N VAL A 114 -34.46 -9.44 22.42
CA VAL A 114 -34.16 -10.00 21.10
C VAL A 114 -34.62 -11.46 20.93
N PRO A 115 -34.41 -12.39 21.89
CA PRO A 115 -34.95 -13.74 21.77
C PRO A 115 -36.48 -13.77 21.70
N GLN A 116 -37.15 -12.94 22.50
CA GLN A 116 -38.61 -12.83 22.48
C GLN A 116 -39.10 -12.34 21.12
N LEU A 117 -38.48 -11.27 20.60
CA LEU A 117 -38.78 -10.74 19.27
C LEU A 117 -38.58 -11.80 18.19
N LEU A 118 -37.45 -12.52 18.20
CA LEU A 118 -37.17 -13.55 17.20
C LEU A 118 -38.19 -14.70 17.26
N ARG A 119 -38.58 -15.11 18.47
CA ARG A 119 -39.61 -16.13 18.66
C ARG A 119 -40.94 -15.71 18.04
N ASP A 120 -41.42 -14.51 18.37
CA ASP A 120 -42.73 -14.04 17.94
C ASP A 120 -42.75 -13.71 16.44
N LEU A 121 -41.68 -13.11 15.93
CA LEU A 121 -41.56 -12.69 14.52
C LEU A 121 -41.43 -13.88 13.56
N LEU A 122 -40.71 -14.93 13.97
CA LEU A 122 -40.45 -16.12 13.15
C LEU A 122 -41.27 -17.34 13.56
N LYS A 123 -42.21 -17.16 14.50
CA LYS A 123 -43.07 -18.21 15.08
C LYS A 123 -42.28 -19.44 15.54
N LEU A 124 -41.15 -19.21 16.22
CA LEU A 124 -40.32 -20.29 16.78
C LEU A 124 -41.05 -20.93 17.96
N ASP A 125 -40.83 -22.23 18.17
CA ASP A 125 -41.46 -22.97 19.27
C ASP A 125 -40.97 -22.45 20.64
N GLU A 126 -39.67 -22.17 20.72
CA GLU A 126 -39.00 -21.65 21.92
C GLU A 126 -38.17 -20.40 21.63
N LYS A 127 -37.79 -19.68 22.69
CA LYS A 127 -36.87 -18.55 22.56
C LYS A 127 -35.48 -19.08 22.22
N PRO A 128 -34.81 -18.56 21.18
CA PRO A 128 -33.47 -18.99 20.86
C PRO A 128 -32.51 -18.55 21.97
N LEU A 129 -31.61 -19.45 22.39
CA LEU A 129 -30.53 -19.11 23.31
C LEU A 129 -29.50 -18.22 22.59
N LEU A 130 -29.24 -17.03 23.13
CA LEU A 130 -28.30 -16.05 22.59
C LEU A 130 -27.13 -15.87 23.54
N ASP A 131 -25.90 -15.93 23.02
CA ASP A 131 -24.69 -15.62 23.79
C ASP A 131 -24.57 -14.11 24.03
N ARG A 132 -24.99 -13.32 23.03
CA ARG A 132 -24.86 -11.87 23.04
C ARG A 132 -25.90 -11.24 22.11
N ALA A 133 -26.51 -10.15 22.55
CA ALA A 133 -27.34 -9.28 21.73
C ALA A 133 -27.01 -7.84 22.10
N HIS A 134 -26.65 -7.03 21.10
CA HIS A 134 -26.33 -5.62 21.32
C HIS A 134 -26.53 -4.84 20.03
N ARG A 135 -26.78 -3.54 20.15
CA ARG A 135 -26.75 -2.63 19.00
C ARG A 135 -25.31 -2.31 18.59
N THR A 136 -25.10 -2.11 17.30
CA THR A 136 -23.82 -1.62 16.76
C THR A 136 -23.43 -0.28 17.38
N LEU A 137 -22.13 -0.09 17.63
CA LEU A 137 -21.52 1.14 18.16
C LEU A 137 -21.36 2.20 17.06
N ARG A 138 -22.45 2.56 16.38
CA ARG A 138 -22.49 3.70 15.47
C ARG A 138 -23.11 4.91 16.16
N GLU A 139 -22.77 6.11 15.70
CA GLU A 139 -23.44 7.33 16.13
C GLU A 139 -24.95 7.20 16.02
N ARG A 140 -25.67 7.91 16.90
CA ARG A 140 -27.13 7.82 16.91
C ARG A 140 -27.62 8.37 15.56
N PRO A 141 -28.34 7.58 14.75
CA PRO A 141 -28.88 8.06 13.50
C PRO A 141 -29.86 9.22 13.78
N GLY A 142 -29.82 10.27 12.96
CA GLY A 142 -30.77 11.39 13.02
C GLY A 142 -32.19 10.98 12.59
N GLU A 143 -33.17 11.87 12.76
CA GLU A 143 -34.53 11.60 12.29
C GLU A 143 -34.56 11.26 10.79
N GLY A 144 -35.34 10.24 10.42
CA GLY A 144 -35.44 9.75 9.04
C GLY A 144 -34.37 8.74 8.60
N THR A 145 -33.30 8.53 9.39
CA THR A 145 -32.28 7.52 9.05
C THR A 145 -32.56 6.13 9.68
N PRO A 146 -32.12 5.02 9.06
CA PRO A 146 -32.41 3.68 9.56
C PRO A 146 -31.89 3.43 10.98
N PRO A 147 -32.67 2.74 11.86
CA PRO A 147 -32.19 2.39 13.19
C PRO A 147 -30.93 1.53 13.17
N ARG A 148 -30.10 1.63 14.21
CA ARG A 148 -28.86 0.86 14.32
C ARG A 148 -29.13 -0.65 14.29
N PRO A 149 -28.43 -1.44 13.46
CA PRO A 149 -28.54 -2.89 13.50
C PRO A 149 -28.25 -3.45 14.90
N PHE A 150 -28.93 -4.53 15.26
CA PHE A 150 -28.47 -5.45 16.28
C PHE A 150 -27.48 -6.45 15.69
N VAL A 151 -26.41 -6.71 16.42
CA VAL A 151 -25.52 -7.84 16.19
C VAL A 151 -25.80 -8.87 17.29
N VAL A 152 -26.20 -10.06 16.86
CA VAL A 152 -26.69 -11.11 17.74
C VAL A 152 -25.89 -12.36 17.49
N ARG A 153 -25.31 -12.94 18.54
CA ARG A 153 -24.66 -14.25 18.49
C ARG A 153 -25.62 -15.30 19.03
N VAL A 154 -26.05 -16.19 18.15
CA VAL A 154 -26.91 -17.32 18.50
C VAL A 154 -26.04 -18.45 19.02
N HIS A 155 -26.40 -19.05 20.15
CA HIS A 155 -25.57 -20.07 20.79
C HIS A 155 -25.39 -21.31 19.89
N PHE A 156 -26.49 -21.81 19.33
CA PHE A 156 -26.49 -23.01 18.49
C PHE A 156 -26.60 -22.69 16.99
N PHE A 157 -25.69 -23.26 16.19
CA PHE A 157 -25.62 -23.02 14.73
C PHE A 157 -26.89 -23.48 13.98
N HIS A 158 -27.51 -24.58 14.39
CA HIS A 158 -28.73 -25.07 13.75
C HIS A 158 -29.92 -24.13 13.98
N ILE A 159 -30.04 -23.54 15.18
CA ILE A 159 -31.05 -22.51 15.48
C ILE A 159 -30.79 -21.26 14.66
N ARG A 160 -29.55 -20.81 14.54
CA ARG A 160 -29.16 -19.68 13.66
C ARG A 160 -29.59 -19.93 12.21
N SER A 161 -29.36 -21.14 11.72
CA SER A 161 -29.72 -21.53 10.35
C SER A 161 -31.24 -21.58 10.15
N GLN A 162 -31.98 -22.09 11.14
CA GLN A 162 -33.44 -22.08 11.15
C GLN A 162 -34.00 -20.64 11.14
N ILE A 163 -33.43 -19.75 11.96
CA ILE A 163 -33.80 -18.32 12.00
C ILE A 163 -33.64 -17.69 10.61
N LEU A 164 -32.48 -17.86 9.98
CA LEU A 164 -32.19 -17.29 8.66
C LEU A 164 -33.09 -17.89 7.57
N GLN A 165 -33.35 -19.20 7.62
CA GLN A 165 -34.24 -19.86 6.67
C GLN A 165 -35.68 -19.34 6.78
N ARG A 166 -36.21 -19.21 8.00
CA ARG A 166 -37.57 -18.69 8.23
C ARG A 166 -37.66 -17.21 7.84
N ALA A 167 -36.63 -16.43 8.14
CA ALA A 167 -36.55 -15.04 7.72
C ALA A 167 -36.56 -14.90 6.19
N GLY A 168 -35.77 -15.73 5.49
CA GLY A 168 -35.70 -15.71 4.03
C GLY A 168 -36.97 -16.22 3.32
N LYS A 169 -37.73 -17.13 3.97
CA LYS A 169 -39.03 -17.61 3.45
C LYS A 169 -40.18 -16.63 3.71
N SER A 170 -40.00 -15.70 4.65
CA SER A 170 -41.05 -14.75 5.02
C SER A 170 -41.07 -13.57 4.06
N SER A 171 -42.24 -13.28 3.47
CA SER A 171 -42.41 -12.18 2.53
C SER A 171 -42.28 -10.79 3.19
N SER A 172 -42.67 -10.69 4.46
CA SER A 172 -42.50 -9.47 5.26
C SER A 172 -42.51 -9.81 6.75
N LEU A 173 -41.41 -9.51 7.44
CA LEU A 173 -41.36 -9.53 8.90
C LEU A 173 -41.74 -8.14 9.41
N LEU A 174 -42.85 -8.03 10.13
CA LEU A 174 -43.35 -6.77 10.67
C LEU A 174 -43.32 -6.80 12.21
N TYR A 175 -42.87 -5.70 12.79
CA TYR A 175 -42.92 -5.46 14.22
C TYR A 175 -43.35 -4.02 14.48
N ASN A 176 -44.45 -3.83 15.21
CA ASN A 176 -45.08 -2.52 15.44
C ASN A 176 -45.27 -1.71 14.13
N GLY A 177 -45.74 -2.38 13.08
CA GLY A 177 -45.97 -1.77 11.76
C GLY A 177 -44.70 -1.44 10.97
N LYS A 178 -43.49 -1.69 11.51
CA LYS A 178 -42.22 -1.47 10.80
C LYS A 178 -41.64 -2.78 10.28
N ARG A 179 -41.02 -2.71 9.10
CA ARG A 179 -40.33 -3.85 8.49
C ARG A 179 -39.03 -4.16 9.24
N ILE A 180 -38.87 -5.42 9.62
CA ILE A 180 -37.63 -5.99 10.14
C ILE A 180 -36.98 -6.83 9.04
N SER A 181 -35.65 -6.77 8.95
CA SER A 181 -34.87 -7.65 8.09
C SER A 181 -33.80 -8.36 8.92
N ILE A 182 -33.59 -9.65 8.64
CA ILE A 182 -32.61 -10.48 9.34
C ILE A 182 -31.64 -11.03 8.30
N PHE A 183 -30.35 -10.84 8.54
CA PHE A 183 -29.28 -11.27 7.63
C PHE A 183 -28.19 -12.02 8.38
N PRO A 184 -27.40 -12.86 7.69
CA PRO A 184 -26.10 -13.29 8.19
C PRO A 184 -25.22 -12.08 8.54
N ASP A 185 -24.40 -12.20 9.59
CA ASP A 185 -23.31 -11.25 9.82
C ASP A 185 -22.06 -11.75 9.07
N TYR A 186 -21.68 -11.03 8.03
CA TYR A 186 -20.50 -11.32 7.23
C TYR A 186 -19.41 -10.28 7.48
N THR A 187 -18.17 -10.68 7.26
CA THR A 187 -17.03 -9.78 7.19
C THR A 187 -17.23 -8.75 6.08
N SER A 188 -16.49 -7.64 6.15
CA SER A 188 -16.62 -6.56 5.18
C SER A 188 -16.28 -6.99 3.75
N SER A 189 -15.34 -7.91 3.58
CA SER A 189 -14.94 -8.40 2.26
C SER A 189 -16.01 -9.30 1.63
N VAL A 190 -16.62 -10.20 2.42
CA VAL A 190 -17.70 -11.08 1.97
C VAL A 190 -18.98 -10.31 1.73
N ALA A 191 -19.30 -9.32 2.58
CA ALA A 191 -20.49 -8.49 2.41
C ALA A 191 -20.43 -7.54 1.19
N LYS A 192 -19.23 -7.25 0.68
CA LYS A 192 -19.01 -6.45 -0.54
C LYS A 192 -19.10 -7.26 -1.84
N LYS A 193 -19.02 -8.59 -1.75
CA LYS A 193 -19.18 -9.50 -2.90
C LYS A 193 -20.66 -9.73 -3.17
#